data_AF-A0A9X1QQU1-F1
#
_entry.id   AF-A0A9X1QQU1-F1
#
_cell.length_a   1.000
_cell.length_b   1.000
_cell.length_c   1.000
_cell.angle_alpha   90.00
_cell.angle_beta   90.00
_cell.angle_gamma   90.00
#
_symmetry.space_group_name_H-M   'P 1'
#
loop_
_entity.id
_entity.type
_entity.pdbx_description
1 polymer ?
#
loop_
_entity_poly.entity_id
_entity_poly.type
_entity_poly.pdbx_seq_one_letter_code
_entity_poly.pdbx_strand_id
1 'polypeptide(L)' 'MSKKSAMGPKKWATPPSQAKQTIRTAQHDPKLTIRMDADLRRELHVYAQQIEKPIREIISELVEDLLHNSQSRRDG' A
#
# COMPACT_ATOMS: atom_id res chain seq x y z
N MET A 1 -23.50 -29.99 -54.42
CA MET A 1 -22.92 -28.69 -54.03
C MET A 1 -22.45 -28.78 -52.59
N SER A 2 -21.21 -28.35 -52.36
CA SER A 2 -20.38 -28.60 -51.19
C SER A 2 -20.70 -27.74 -49.97
N LYS A 3 -20.38 -28.29 -48.78
CA LYS A 3 -19.62 -27.72 -47.64
C LYS A 3 -20.30 -28.10 -46.32
N LYS A 4 -19.64 -28.59 -45.26
CA LYS A 4 -18.24 -28.94 -44.95
C LYS A 4 -18.30 -29.75 -43.65
N SER A 5 -17.54 -30.83 -43.58
CA SER A 5 -17.30 -31.60 -42.36
C SER A 5 -16.40 -30.85 -41.37
N ALA A 6 -16.51 -31.29 -40.10
CA ALA A 6 -15.46 -31.43 -39.11
C ALA A 6 -14.92 -30.16 -38.42
N MET A 7 -15.07 -30.07 -37.10
CA MET A 7 -14.12 -30.61 -36.12
C MET A 7 -14.60 -30.31 -34.69
N GLY A 8 -14.38 -31.26 -33.78
CA GLY A 8 -15.01 -31.40 -32.47
C GLY A 8 -14.70 -30.34 -31.40
N PRO A 9 -15.12 -30.59 -30.14
CA PRO A 9 -15.04 -29.62 -29.06
C PRO A 9 -13.58 -29.30 -28.75
N LYS A 10 -13.15 -28.07 -29.05
CA LYS A 10 -11.88 -27.52 -28.58
C LYS A 10 -11.96 -27.40 -27.06
N LYS A 11 -11.52 -28.45 -26.35
CA LYS A 11 -11.10 -28.36 -24.95
C LYS A 11 -9.84 -27.50 -24.94
N TRP A 12 -10.01 -26.19 -24.77
CA TRP A 12 -8.90 -25.32 -24.46
C TRP A 12 -8.37 -25.75 -23.10
N ALA A 13 -7.20 -26.38 -23.10
CA ALA A 13 -6.48 -26.72 -21.89
C ALA A 13 -6.17 -25.40 -21.15
N THR A 14 -6.74 -25.25 -19.95
CA THR A 14 -6.38 -24.18 -19.03
C THR A 14 -4.89 -24.31 -18.72
N PRO A 15 -4.04 -23.29 -18.97
CA PRO A 15 -2.64 -23.33 -18.57
C PRO A 15 -2.55 -23.55 -17.06
N PRO A 16 -1.55 -24.31 -16.56
CA PRO A 16 -1.39 -24.51 -15.13
C PRO A 16 -1.27 -23.17 -14.42
N SER A 17 -2.18 -22.97 -13.46
CA SER A 17 -2.19 -21.91 -12.45
C SER A 17 -0.78 -21.43 -12.15
N GLN A 18 -0.46 -20.20 -12.55
CA GLN A 18 0.69 -19.50 -12.02
C GLN A 18 0.65 -19.59 -10.49
N ALA A 19 1.81 -19.90 -9.93
CA ALA A 19 2.03 -20.16 -8.53
C ALA A 19 1.27 -19.16 -7.64
N LYS A 20 0.54 -19.68 -6.65
CA LYS A 20 -0.02 -18.91 -5.55
C LYS A 20 1.11 -18.16 -4.87
N GLN A 21 1.37 -16.90 -5.25
CA GLN A 21 1.99 -15.95 -4.35
C GLN A 21 0.97 -15.73 -3.23
N THR A 22 1.14 -16.50 -2.16
CA THR A 22 0.42 -16.24 -0.92
C THR A 22 1.03 -14.94 -0.40
N ILE A 23 0.40 -13.81 -0.71
CA ILE A 23 0.68 -12.54 -0.02
C ILE A 23 0.16 -12.76 1.40
N ARG A 24 1.01 -13.34 2.25
CA ARG A 24 0.78 -13.38 3.68
C ARG A 24 0.87 -11.95 4.18
N THR A 25 -0.21 -11.54 4.84
CA THR A 25 -0.31 -10.47 5.85
C THR A 25 0.02 -9.05 5.40
N ALA A 26 -1.01 -8.33 4.97
CA ALA A 26 -1.11 -6.88 5.17
C ALA A 26 -2.54 -6.48 5.58
N GLN A 27 -3.24 -7.35 6.33
CA GLN A 27 -4.60 -7.07 6.81
C GLN A 27 -4.65 -6.10 8.00
N HIS A 28 -3.50 -5.55 8.44
CA HIS A 28 -3.41 -4.67 9.61
C HIS A 28 -2.83 -3.28 9.36
N ASP A 29 -2.50 -2.91 8.11
CA ASP A 29 -2.11 -1.54 7.78
C ASP A 29 -3.29 -0.85 7.07
N PRO A 30 -4.12 -0.06 7.77
CA PRO A 30 -5.06 0.82 7.09
C PRO A 30 -4.26 1.76 6.18
N LYS A 31 -4.50 1.68 4.87
CA LYS A 31 -3.88 2.59 3.91
C LYS A 31 -4.46 3.99 4.10
N LEU A 32 -3.82 4.79 4.94
CA LEU A 32 -4.21 6.17 5.21
C LEU A 32 -3.72 7.07 4.07
N THR A 33 -4.62 7.87 3.51
CA THR A 33 -4.25 8.94 2.58
C THR A 33 -4.31 10.26 3.32
N ILE A 34 -3.16 10.91 3.50
CA ILE A 34 -3.05 12.21 4.17
C ILE A 34 -3.04 13.31 3.11
N ARG A 35 -3.95 14.28 3.24
CA ARG A 35 -3.90 15.52 2.46
C ARG A 35 -3.07 16.53 3.24
N MET A 36 -2.11 17.14 2.57
CA MET A 36 -1.19 18.15 3.11
C MET A 36 -0.91 19.19 2.04
N ASP A 37 -0.59 20.41 2.47
CA ASP A 37 -0.17 21.47 1.56
C ASP A 37 1.08 21.08 0.77
N ALA A 38 1.19 21.61 -0.45
CA ALA A 38 2.27 21.26 -1.36
C ALA A 38 3.65 21.67 -0.81
N ASP A 39 3.72 22.83 -0.16
CA ASP A 39 4.96 23.32 0.46
C ASP A 39 5.36 22.46 1.65
N LEU A 40 4.40 22.14 2.53
CA LEU A 40 4.63 21.24 3.67
C LEU A 40 5.09 19.85 3.21
N ARG A 41 4.49 19.31 2.14
CA ARG A 41 4.92 18.04 1.54
C ARG A 41 6.36 18.12 1.04
N ARG A 42 6.75 19.24 0.45
CA ARG A 42 8.10 19.45 -0.09
C ARG A 42 9.12 19.53 1.05
N GLU A 43 8.85 20.33 2.07
CA GLU A 43 9.71 20.44 3.25
C GLU A 43 9.88 19.09 3.94
N LEU A 44 8.77 18.36 4.15
CA LEU A 44 8.80 17.03 4.75
C LEU A 44 9.62 16.04 3.91
N HIS A 45 9.56 16.14 2.58
CA HIS A 45 10.37 15.31 1.70
C HIS A 45 11.86 15.64 1.77
N VAL A 46 12.21 16.92 1.81
CA VAL A 46 13.61 17.37 1.97
C VAL A 46 14.16 16.91 3.33
N TYR A 47 13.39 17.12 4.40
CA TYR A 47 13.77 16.68 5.73
C TYR A 47 13.99 15.17 5.79
N ALA A 48 13.07 14.38 5.24
CA ALA A 48 13.18 12.92 5.16
C ALA A 48 14.45 12.45 4.44
N GLN A 49 14.87 13.15 3.38
CA GLN A 49 16.13 12.87 2.70
C GLN A 49 17.35 13.21 3.55
N GLN A 50 17.32 14.33 4.29
CA GLN A 50 18.43 14.76 5.13
C GLN A 50 18.74 13.79 6.27
N ILE A 51 17.71 13.18 6.85
CA ILE A 51 17.86 12.23 7.96
C ILE A 51 17.81 10.76 7.53
N GLU A 52 17.86 10.50 6.22
CA GLU A 52 17.84 9.17 5.61
C GLU A 52 16.70 8.27 6.12
N LYS A 53 15.53 8.87 6.37
CA LYS A 53 14.38 8.21 7.01
C LYS A 53 13.13 8.31 6.14
N PRO A 54 12.35 7.24 5.98
CA PRO A 54 11.12 7.30 5.20
C PRO A 54 10.09 8.23 5.86
N ILE A 55 9.39 9.03 5.03
CA ILE A 55 8.35 9.96 5.47
C ILE A 55 7.31 9.29 6.38
N ARG A 56 6.96 8.02 6.12
CA ARG A 56 6.02 7.25 6.95
C ARG A 56 6.46 7.20 8.41
N GLU A 57 7.73 6.90 8.67
CA GLU A 57 8.23 6.78 10.05
C GLU A 57 8.27 8.14 10.74
N ILE A 58 8.64 9.20 10.01
CA ILE A 58 8.62 10.57 10.55
C ILE A 58 7.21 10.98 10.96
N ILE A 59 6.21 10.71 10.12
CA ILE A 59 4.81 11.00 10.45
C ILE A 59 4.34 10.14 11.63
N SER A 60 4.71 8.86 11.67
CA SER A 60 4.37 7.98 12.79
C SER A 60 4.90 8.51 14.12
N GLU A 61 6.18 8.88 14.18
CA GLU A 61 6.80 9.44 15.39
C GLU A 61 6.15 10.75 15.83
N LEU A 62 5.90 11.66 14.89
CA LEU A 62 5.20 12.91 15.19
C LEU A 62 3.80 12.68 15.75
N VAL A 63 3.06 11.70 15.19
CA VAL A 63 1.73 11.35 15.70
C VAL A 63 1.81 10.74 17.09
N GLU A 64 2.77 9.85 17.35
CA GLU A 64 2.99 9.26 18.67
C GLU A 64 3.35 10.31 19.72
N ASP A 65 4.28 11.22 19.40
CA ASP A 65 4.67 12.33 20.28
C ASP A 65 3.50 13.27 20.60
N LEU A 66 2.66 13.58 19.60
CA LEU A 66 1.46 14.39 19.81
C LEU A 66 0.44 13.67 20.70
N LEU A 67 0.25 12.37 20.50
CA LEU A 67 -0.66 11.56 21.33
C LEU A 67 -0.16 11.50 22.77
N HIS A 68 1.13 11.23 23.00
CA HIS A 68 1.73 11.20 24.33
C HIS A 68 1.60 12.56 25.04
N ASN A 69 1.92 13.66 24.35
CA ASN A 69 1.77 15.01 24.92
C ASN A 69 0.32 15.36 25.24
N SER A 70 -0.64 14.87 24.45
CA SER A 70 -2.07 15.11 24.68
C SER A 70 -2.64 14.32 25.88
N GLN A 71 -2.02 13.20 26.24
CA GLN A 71 -2.41 12.38 27.38
C GLN A 71 -1.78 12.92 28.67
N SER A 72 -0.49 13.29 28.61
CA SER A 72 0.22 13.83 29.77
C SER A 72 -0.40 15.11 30.34
N ARG A 73 -1.04 15.94 29.49
CA ARG A 73 -1.81 17.13 29.94
C ARG A 73 -3.19 16.84 30.53
N ARG A 74 -3.74 15.63 30.33
CA ARG A 74 -5.05 15.23 30.90
C ARG A 74 -4.93 14.58 32.28
N ASP A 75 -3.77 14.03 32.60
CA ASP A 75 -3.51 13.30 33.84
C ASP A 75 -2.79 14.12 34.94
N GLY A 76 -2.48 15.40 34.69
CA GLY A 76 -1.82 16.31 35.64
C GLY A 76 -2.64 17.53 35.98
#